data_AF-A0A930Y908-F1
#
_entry.id   AF-A0A930Y908-F1
#
_cell.length_a   1.000
_cell.length_b   1.000
_cell.length_c   1.000
_cell.angle_alpha   90.00
_cell.angle_beta   90.00
_cell.angle_gamma   90.00
#
_symmetry.space_group_name_H-M   'P 1'
#
loop_
_entity.id
_entity.type
_entity.pdbx_description
1 polymer ?
#
loop_
_entity_poly.entity_id
_entity_poly.type
_entity_poly.pdbx_seq_one_letter_code
_entity_poly.pdbx_strand_id
1 'polypeptide(L)'
;MALYPVGVSSYGEHHGRTQYVTSATTAAQVRSLIAESAGVFAGGAVLSVNEGVRSRDDQAAKLAAWQRYQRGGPWAPLAASPLFTSTHDESRGSALDFGVTMADGRNRAMTMSEQSWVVKRGQQRGIRWTGADFRPTPESWHFNGGYDAEVPPLAGPASSGGAVVIPGGLPPATSLPKEPDMIVFANLKTDVWAVAQKGHFDPIEKGKGDLLVAASGLPLQRVEDHIFNGLREVFLHQHPNQVYANVDNNAWVVVGPGVYFEIPEGEGGTYEALYGSRHPVNSAQLATIRRLNGV
;
A
#
# COMPACT_ATOMS: atom_id res chain seq x y z
N MET A 1 9.64 1.40 22.37
CA MET A 1 10.89 1.92 21.77
C MET A 1 10.63 3.33 21.26
N ALA A 2 11.63 4.21 21.30
CA ALA A 2 11.50 5.55 20.72
C ALA A 2 11.68 5.50 19.20
N LEU A 3 10.84 6.25 18.47
CA LEU A 3 10.93 6.39 17.02
C LEU A 3 11.24 7.85 16.68
N TYR A 4 12.11 8.04 15.70
CA TYR A 4 12.58 9.36 15.29
C TYR A 4 12.23 9.58 13.81
N PRO A 5 11.48 10.65 13.48
CA PRO A 5 10.97 10.86 12.14
C PRO A 5 12.10 11.23 11.18
N VAL A 6 12.08 10.69 9.96
CA VAL A 6 13.08 10.98 8.92
C VAL A 6 12.53 11.73 7.71
N GLY A 7 11.22 11.81 7.58
CA GLY A 7 10.54 12.52 6.50
C GLY A 7 9.20 11.88 6.18
N VAL A 8 8.45 12.49 5.26
CA VAL A 8 7.21 11.93 4.73
C VAL A 8 7.54 11.18 3.45
N SER A 9 7.03 9.96 3.31
CA SER A 9 7.19 9.17 2.08
C SER A 9 6.23 9.66 1.00
N SER A 10 6.68 9.64 -0.25
CA SER A 10 5.83 9.85 -1.43
C SER A 10 5.49 8.54 -2.15
N TYR A 11 6.02 7.41 -1.66
CA TYR A 11 5.97 6.11 -2.33
C TYR A 11 4.68 5.35 -2.01
N GLY A 12 3.92 4.99 -3.04
CA GLY A 12 2.86 3.97 -3.01
C GLY A 12 2.03 3.96 -1.72
N GLU A 13 2.04 2.81 -1.04
CA GLU A 13 1.34 2.51 0.22
C GLU A 13 1.82 3.34 1.44
N HIS A 14 2.95 4.04 1.28
CA HIS A 14 3.54 4.91 2.28
C HIS A 14 3.33 6.40 1.98
N HIS A 15 2.66 6.75 0.87
CA HIS A 15 2.45 8.14 0.49
C HIS A 15 1.77 8.96 1.60
N GLY A 16 2.35 10.11 1.95
CA GLY A 16 1.84 10.99 3.00
C GLY A 16 2.15 10.52 4.42
N ARG A 17 2.80 9.36 4.60
CA ARG A 17 3.12 8.81 5.93
C ARG A 17 4.53 9.16 6.36
N THR A 18 4.66 9.67 7.58
CA THR A 18 5.96 9.87 8.23
C THR A 18 6.68 8.52 8.37
N GLN A 19 7.92 8.47 7.90
CA GLN A 19 8.84 7.36 8.09
C GLN A 19 9.71 7.60 9.32
N TYR A 20 10.14 6.52 9.94
CA TYR A 20 10.88 6.57 11.20
C TYR A 20 12.12 5.69 11.15
N VAL A 21 13.07 5.97 12.05
CA VAL A 21 14.16 5.08 12.48
C VAL A 21 14.23 5.03 14.00
N THR A 22 15.02 4.14 14.57
CA THR A 22 15.11 3.91 16.03
C THR A 22 16.19 4.72 16.72
N SER A 23 17.04 5.43 15.95
CA SER A 23 18.16 6.22 16.45
C SER A 23 17.99 7.69 16.10
N ALA A 24 18.08 8.56 17.11
CA ALA A 24 18.03 10.02 16.95
C ALA A 24 19.14 10.53 16.02
N THR A 25 20.35 9.99 16.21
CA THR A 25 21.53 10.33 15.41
C THR A 25 21.33 9.94 13.95
N THR A 26 20.87 8.71 13.70
CA THR A 26 20.53 8.25 12.35
C THR A 26 19.47 9.14 11.72
N ALA A 27 18.42 9.50 12.47
CA ALA A 27 17.36 10.34 11.93
C ALA A 27 17.86 11.73 11.53
N ALA A 28 18.69 12.36 12.36
CA ALA A 28 19.30 13.66 12.06
C ALA A 28 20.21 13.60 10.82
N GLN A 29 20.98 12.53 10.68
CA GLN A 29 21.84 12.32 9.52
C GLN A 29 21.05 12.07 8.23
N VAL A 30 19.98 11.27 8.29
CA VAL A 30 19.10 11.01 7.14
C VAL A 30 18.43 12.31 6.69
N ARG A 31 17.88 13.11 7.61
CA ARG A 31 17.27 14.40 7.27
C ARG A 31 18.28 15.37 6.67
N SER A 32 19.53 15.33 7.14
CA SER A 32 20.62 16.11 6.55
C SER A 32 20.95 15.65 5.12
N LEU A 33 21.02 14.34 4.88
CA LEU A 33 21.24 13.77 3.55
C LEU A 33 20.12 14.16 2.58
N ILE A 34 18.86 14.11 3.04
CA ILE A 34 17.70 14.56 2.28
C ILE A 34 17.83 16.05 1.92
N ALA A 35 18.17 16.90 2.90
CA ALA A 35 18.34 18.32 2.66
C ALA A 35 19.47 18.61 1.64
N GLU A 36 20.58 17.88 1.68
CA GLU A 36 21.68 18.03 0.72
C GLU A 36 21.32 17.61 -0.71
N SER A 37 20.32 16.74 -0.88
CA SER A 37 19.88 16.35 -2.22
C SER A 37 19.15 17.48 -2.94
N ALA A 38 18.62 18.46 -2.19
CA ALA A 38 17.93 19.61 -2.76
C ALA A 38 18.91 20.45 -3.60
N GLY A 39 18.60 20.60 -4.88
CA GLY A 39 19.47 21.29 -5.85
C GLY A 39 20.56 20.43 -6.48
N VAL A 40 20.73 19.17 -6.02
CA VAL A 40 21.55 18.17 -6.72
C VAL A 40 20.69 17.40 -7.72
N PHE A 41 19.47 17.03 -7.34
CA PHE A 41 18.59 16.25 -8.21
C PHE A 41 17.83 17.17 -9.16
N ALA A 42 17.64 16.72 -10.41
CA ALA A 42 17.08 17.54 -11.47
C ALA A 42 15.61 17.93 -11.20
N GLY A 43 15.21 19.12 -11.65
CA GLY A 43 13.81 19.55 -11.64
C GLY A 43 13.21 19.78 -10.26
N GLY A 44 14.04 20.11 -9.26
CA GLY A 44 13.56 20.35 -7.89
C GLY A 44 13.20 19.07 -7.13
N ALA A 45 13.61 17.90 -7.65
CA ALA A 45 13.43 16.64 -6.96
C ALA A 45 14.30 16.55 -5.70
N VAL A 46 13.87 15.73 -4.75
CA VAL A 46 14.59 15.49 -3.48
C VAL A 46 14.58 14.02 -3.13
N LEU A 47 15.64 13.57 -2.47
CA LEU A 47 15.69 12.25 -1.85
C LEU A 47 14.56 12.13 -0.81
N SER A 48 13.91 10.97 -0.75
CA SER A 48 12.92 10.66 0.27
C SER A 48 13.08 9.25 0.78
N VAL A 49 12.76 9.03 2.05
CA VAL A 49 12.64 7.67 2.60
C VAL A 49 11.28 7.13 2.18
N ASN A 50 11.28 6.12 1.32
CA ASN A 50 10.09 5.40 0.90
C ASN A 50 9.58 4.51 2.05
N GLU A 51 10.51 3.83 2.72
CA GLU A 51 10.21 2.97 3.87
C GLU A 51 11.32 3.03 4.94
N GLY A 52 10.93 3.25 6.19
CA GLY A 52 11.80 3.20 7.37
C GLY A 52 11.51 1.98 8.24
N VAL A 53 11.23 2.19 9.53
CA VAL A 53 10.81 1.10 10.43
C VAL A 53 9.51 0.45 9.96
N ARG A 54 9.50 -0.88 9.94
CA ARG A 54 8.37 -1.76 9.64
C ARG A 54 7.94 -2.52 10.89
N SER A 55 6.63 -2.53 11.16
CA SER A 55 6.06 -3.36 12.23
C SER A 55 6.20 -4.85 11.89
N ARG A 56 6.17 -5.71 12.90
CA ARG A 56 6.21 -7.17 12.68
C ARG A 56 4.99 -7.70 11.94
N ASP A 57 3.83 -7.10 12.17
CA ASP A 57 2.59 -7.47 11.47
C ASP A 57 2.67 -7.11 9.99
N ASP A 58 3.20 -5.94 9.65
CA ASP A 58 3.43 -5.54 8.26
C ASP A 58 4.49 -6.42 7.59
N GLN A 59 5.56 -6.78 8.30
CA GLN A 59 6.53 -7.78 7.81
C GLN A 59 5.87 -9.14 7.52
N ALA A 60 4.94 -9.59 8.38
CA ALA A 60 4.19 -10.82 8.17
C ALA A 60 3.24 -10.74 6.97
N ALA A 61 2.56 -9.61 6.79
CA ALA A 61 1.70 -9.36 5.63
C ALA A 61 2.51 -9.37 4.32
N LYS A 62 3.63 -8.64 4.27
CA LYS A 62 4.52 -8.62 3.08
C LYS A 62 5.12 -9.99 2.78
N LEU A 63 5.52 -10.75 3.80
CA LEU A 63 5.99 -12.13 3.62
C LEU A 63 4.89 -13.05 3.05
N ALA A 64 3.65 -12.95 3.55
CA ALA A 64 2.53 -13.73 3.05
C ALA A 64 2.18 -13.38 1.59
N ALA A 65 2.25 -12.10 1.21
CA ALA A 65 2.08 -11.64 -0.16
C ALA A 65 3.18 -12.21 -1.08
N TRP A 66 4.45 -12.14 -0.65
CA TRP A 66 5.58 -12.72 -1.37
C TRP A 66 5.42 -14.23 -1.59
N GLN A 67 5.06 -14.97 -0.54
CA GLN A 67 4.81 -16.41 -0.64
C GLN A 67 3.67 -16.74 -1.61
N ARG A 68 2.66 -15.88 -1.72
CA ARG A 68 1.57 -16.03 -2.70
C ARG A 68 2.08 -15.79 -4.12
N TYR A 69 2.87 -14.74 -4.34
CA TYR A 69 3.51 -14.48 -5.63
C TYR A 69 4.38 -15.66 -6.10
N GLN A 70 5.19 -16.23 -5.20
CA GLN A 70 6.01 -17.41 -5.51
C GLN A 70 5.20 -18.64 -5.95
N ARG A 71 3.91 -18.72 -5.60
CA ARG A 71 2.99 -19.80 -6.02
C ARG A 71 2.20 -19.44 -7.29
N GLY A 72 2.63 -18.45 -8.06
CA GLY A 72 1.95 -17.99 -9.28
C GLY A 72 0.85 -16.96 -9.03
N GLY A 73 0.82 -16.35 -7.83
CA GLY A 73 -0.03 -15.20 -7.56
C GLY A 73 0.42 -13.93 -8.30
N PRO A 74 -0.39 -12.84 -8.25
CA PRO A 74 0.00 -11.56 -8.81
C PRO A 74 1.26 -11.01 -8.12
N TRP A 75 1.91 -10.05 -8.78
CA TRP A 75 3.12 -9.39 -8.27
C TRP A 75 2.96 -8.96 -6.81
N ALA A 76 4.00 -9.19 -6.00
CA ALA A 76 4.04 -8.78 -4.61
C ALA A 76 5.21 -7.80 -4.37
N PRO A 77 5.03 -6.78 -3.52
CA PRO A 77 6.13 -5.92 -3.08
C PRO A 77 7.23 -6.80 -2.45
N LEU A 78 8.45 -6.65 -2.94
CA LEU A 78 9.60 -7.44 -2.51
C LEU A 78 9.90 -7.14 -1.03
N ALA A 79 9.78 -8.14 -0.16
CA ALA A 79 10.35 -8.13 1.18
C ALA A 79 10.91 -9.53 1.47
N ALA A 80 12.14 -9.78 1.01
CA ALA A 80 12.75 -11.11 1.03
C ALA A 80 13.49 -11.46 2.33
N SER A 81 13.13 -10.86 3.48
CA SER A 81 13.70 -11.29 4.76
C SER A 81 12.70 -12.13 5.56
N PRO A 82 13.11 -13.29 6.11
CA PRO A 82 12.34 -14.01 7.12
C PRO A 82 11.85 -13.10 8.24
N LEU A 83 10.75 -13.48 8.88
CA LEU A 83 10.21 -12.76 10.03
C LEU A 83 11.33 -12.49 11.04
N PHE A 84 11.46 -11.23 11.46
CA PHE A 84 12.40 -10.73 12.46
C PHE A 84 13.88 -10.66 12.05
N THR A 85 14.27 -11.05 10.82
CA THR A 85 15.65 -10.82 10.32
C THR A 85 15.78 -9.54 9.49
N SER A 86 14.67 -8.90 9.13
CA SER A 86 14.68 -7.60 8.45
C SER A 86 15.34 -6.52 9.31
N THR A 87 16.16 -5.67 8.70
CA THR A 87 16.70 -4.49 9.39
C THR A 87 15.70 -3.33 9.45
N HIS A 88 14.55 -3.45 8.77
CA HIS A 88 13.38 -2.61 8.99
C HIS A 88 12.61 -2.97 10.26
N ASP A 89 12.78 -4.19 10.80
CA ASP A 89 12.03 -4.68 11.97
C ASP A 89 12.06 -3.65 13.11
N GLU A 90 10.91 -3.42 13.73
CA GLU A 90 10.74 -2.44 14.81
C GLU A 90 11.60 -2.66 16.07
N SER A 91 12.32 -3.77 16.22
CA SER A 91 13.34 -3.91 17.27
C SER A 91 14.73 -3.38 16.86
N ARG A 92 14.94 -3.11 15.57
CA ARG A 92 16.20 -2.61 14.99
C ARG A 92 16.01 -1.27 14.29
N GLY A 93 15.10 -1.22 13.32
CA GLY A 93 14.69 -0.09 12.49
C GLY A 93 15.84 0.84 12.09
N SER A 94 16.91 0.23 11.57
CA SER A 94 18.06 0.93 11.01
C SER A 94 18.00 1.00 9.49
N ALA A 95 17.12 0.23 8.84
CA ALA A 95 16.95 0.24 7.40
C ALA A 95 16.20 1.45 6.89
N LEU A 96 16.55 1.85 5.66
CA LEU A 96 16.05 2.98 4.92
C LEU A 96 15.98 2.58 3.45
N ASP A 97 14.78 2.51 2.90
CA ASP A 97 14.59 2.40 1.46
C ASP A 97 14.41 3.79 0.88
N PHE A 98 15.33 4.20 0.01
CA PHE A 98 15.30 5.52 -0.61
C PHE A 98 14.60 5.50 -1.97
N GLY A 99 13.83 6.56 -2.21
CA GLY A 99 13.34 6.95 -3.52
C GLY A 99 13.55 8.44 -3.74
N VAL A 100 12.93 8.97 -4.79
CA VAL A 100 12.97 10.40 -5.12
C VAL A 100 11.56 10.95 -5.19
N THR A 101 11.32 12.00 -4.42
CA THR A 101 10.10 12.82 -4.51
C THR A 101 10.33 13.92 -5.54
N MET A 102 9.53 13.91 -6.59
CA MET A 102 9.51 14.93 -7.64
C MET A 102 8.86 16.22 -7.14
N ALA A 103 9.09 17.33 -7.84
CA ALA A 103 8.48 18.62 -7.48
C ALA A 103 6.94 18.61 -7.49
N ASP A 104 6.33 17.71 -8.26
CA ASP A 104 4.87 17.49 -8.30
C ASP A 104 4.38 16.50 -7.23
N GLY A 105 5.25 16.07 -6.31
CA GLY A 105 4.93 15.15 -5.22
C GLY A 105 4.92 13.66 -5.60
N ARG A 106 5.10 13.31 -6.87
CA ARG A 106 5.19 11.90 -7.29
C ARG A 106 6.50 11.26 -6.85
N ASN A 107 6.46 9.96 -6.59
CA ASN A 107 7.66 9.17 -6.32
C ASN A 107 8.23 8.54 -7.60
N ARG A 108 9.55 8.36 -7.63
CA ARG A 108 10.23 7.49 -8.58
C ARG A 108 11.45 6.83 -7.95
N ALA A 109 11.94 5.79 -8.61
CA ALA A 109 13.25 5.22 -8.30
C ALA A 109 14.38 6.25 -8.54
N MET A 110 15.47 6.10 -7.80
CA MET A 110 16.72 6.81 -8.07
C MET A 110 17.29 6.38 -9.42
N THR A 111 17.82 7.35 -10.18
CA THR A 111 18.71 7.06 -11.29
C THR A 111 20.06 6.55 -10.77
N MET A 112 20.87 5.95 -11.64
CA MET A 112 22.19 5.43 -11.25
C MET A 112 23.13 6.53 -10.70
N SER A 113 23.07 7.74 -11.25
CA SER A 113 23.87 8.87 -10.79
C SER A 113 23.42 9.38 -9.43
N GLU A 114 22.11 9.46 -9.18
CA GLU A 114 21.56 9.82 -7.87
C GLU A 114 21.90 8.76 -6.83
N GLN A 115 21.78 7.48 -7.17
CA GLN A 115 22.17 6.39 -6.27
C GLN A 115 23.66 6.49 -5.92
N SER A 116 24.53 6.72 -6.92
CA SER A 116 25.97 6.89 -6.68
C SER A 116 26.27 8.07 -5.76
N TRP A 117 25.50 9.16 -5.90
CA TRP A 117 25.57 10.30 -5.00
C TRP A 117 25.15 9.92 -3.57
N VAL A 118 24.05 9.19 -3.41
CA VAL A 118 23.55 8.72 -2.09
C VAL A 118 24.55 7.76 -1.44
N VAL A 119 25.16 6.84 -2.19
CA VAL A 119 26.21 5.94 -1.67
C VAL A 119 27.37 6.76 -1.10
N LYS A 120 27.87 7.73 -1.86
CA LYS A 120 29.02 8.55 -1.46
C LYS A 120 28.68 9.46 -0.26
N ARG A 121 27.56 10.17 -0.31
CA ARG A 121 27.17 11.13 0.74
C ARG A 121 26.60 10.45 1.98
N GLY A 122 25.85 9.37 1.78
CA GLY A 122 25.33 8.55 2.87
C GLY A 122 26.46 8.00 3.74
N GLN A 123 27.54 7.50 3.14
CA GLN A 123 28.68 6.96 3.90
C GLN A 123 29.28 8.01 4.86
N GLN A 124 29.46 9.24 4.39
CA GLN A 124 29.94 10.36 5.23
C GLN A 124 29.00 10.64 6.42
N ARG A 125 27.72 10.28 6.29
CA ARG A 125 26.66 10.50 7.28
C ARG A 125 26.32 9.25 8.10
N GLY A 126 27.12 8.19 8.01
CA GLY A 126 26.88 6.95 8.76
C GLY A 126 25.72 6.11 8.21
N ILE A 127 25.42 6.26 6.91
CA ILE A 127 24.39 5.53 6.17
C ILE A 127 25.06 4.73 5.05
N ARG A 128 25.02 3.40 5.10
CA ARG A 128 25.71 2.53 4.14
C ARG A 128 24.74 1.84 3.20
N TRP A 129 25.16 1.67 1.94
CA TRP A 129 24.43 0.88 0.96
C TRP A 129 24.65 -0.61 1.21
N THR A 130 23.75 -1.19 1.98
CA THR A 130 23.76 -2.62 2.35
C THR A 130 23.00 -3.49 1.35
N GLY A 131 22.12 -2.89 0.54
CA GLY A 131 21.47 -3.57 -0.59
C GLY A 131 22.45 -4.05 -1.67
N ALA A 132 23.69 -3.55 -1.68
CA ALA A 132 24.77 -4.03 -2.55
C ALA A 132 25.08 -5.52 -2.37
N ASP A 133 24.88 -6.04 -1.16
CA ASP A 133 25.16 -7.43 -0.81
C ASP A 133 23.97 -8.36 -1.04
N PHE A 134 22.82 -7.82 -1.46
CA PHE A 134 21.65 -8.63 -1.72
C PHE A 134 21.84 -9.40 -3.03
N ARG A 135 21.39 -10.65 -3.03
CA ARG A 135 21.56 -11.61 -4.12
C ARG A 135 20.21 -12.29 -4.41
N PRO A 136 19.90 -12.59 -5.68
CA PRO A 136 20.73 -12.39 -6.87
C PRO A 136 20.74 -10.95 -7.40
N THR A 137 19.77 -10.13 -7.00
CA THR A 137 19.63 -8.74 -7.45
C THR A 137 19.96 -7.79 -6.31
N PRO A 138 20.99 -6.95 -6.45
CA PRO A 138 21.25 -5.88 -5.49
C PRO A 138 20.07 -4.91 -5.41
N GLU A 139 19.72 -4.49 -4.20
CA GLU A 139 18.69 -3.49 -3.98
C GLU A 139 19.33 -2.11 -3.96
N SER A 140 19.20 -1.36 -5.06
CA SER A 140 19.81 -0.04 -5.22
C SER A 140 19.25 1.02 -4.26
N TRP A 141 18.08 0.74 -3.67
CA TRP A 141 17.36 1.60 -2.74
C TRP A 141 17.59 1.30 -1.27
N HIS A 142 18.11 0.12 -0.90
CA HIS A 142 18.19 -0.35 0.50
C HIS A 142 19.48 0.07 1.18
N PHE A 143 19.36 0.86 2.26
CA PHE A 143 20.48 1.36 3.07
C PHE A 143 20.26 1.06 4.55
N ASN A 144 21.33 1.07 5.31
CA ASN A 144 21.28 1.00 6.78
C ASN A 144 22.00 2.19 7.40
N GLY A 145 21.39 2.78 8.42
CA GLY A 145 22.02 3.77 9.29
C GLY A 145 22.62 3.13 10.55
N GLY A 146 23.26 3.98 11.37
CA GLY A 146 23.84 3.56 12.65
C GLY A 146 25.34 3.24 12.59
N TYR A 147 25.99 3.60 11.47
CA TYR A 147 27.44 3.60 11.36
C TYR A 147 28.02 4.95 11.80
N ASP A 148 29.33 4.97 12.04
CA ASP A 148 30.04 6.21 12.36
C ASP A 148 29.89 7.23 11.22
N ALA A 149 29.48 8.44 11.58
CA ALA A 149 29.40 9.55 10.65
C ALA A 149 30.70 10.37 10.71
N GLU A 150 31.19 10.79 9.54
CA GLU A 150 32.37 11.63 9.37
C GLU A 150 32.03 13.12 9.49
N VAL A 151 30.76 13.48 9.28
CA VAL A 151 30.27 14.86 9.35
C VAL A 151 29.12 15.00 10.35
N PRO A 152 28.98 16.15 11.04
CA PRO A 152 27.84 16.39 11.90
C PRO A 152 26.53 16.51 11.08
N PRO A 153 25.36 16.29 11.71
CA PRO A 153 24.09 16.67 11.12
C PRO A 153 24.04 18.17 10.80
N LEU A 154 23.33 18.55 9.74
CA LEU A 154 23.10 19.96 9.41
C LEU A 154 22.29 20.65 10.53
N ALA A 155 22.68 21.88 10.86
CA ALA A 155 21.92 22.73 11.77
C ALA A 155 20.61 23.19 11.11
N GLY A 156 19.52 23.30 11.90
CA GLY A 156 18.22 23.80 11.41
C GLY A 156 17.08 22.76 11.50
N PRO A 157 15.92 22.98 10.84
CA PRO A 157 14.72 22.13 10.99
C PRO A 157 14.94 20.66 10.60
N ALA A 158 15.97 20.35 9.81
CA ALA A 158 16.45 18.99 9.55
C ALA A 158 17.01 18.27 10.80
N SER A 159 17.18 18.95 11.93
CA SER A 159 17.63 18.36 13.21
C SER A 159 16.48 18.19 14.23
N SER A 160 15.36 18.89 14.06
CA SER A 160 14.25 18.94 15.01
C SER A 160 13.14 17.93 14.66
N GLY A 161 13.40 16.66 14.90
CA GLY A 161 12.38 15.61 14.92
C GLY A 161 12.33 15.01 16.33
N GLY A 162 11.34 15.41 17.12
CA GLY A 162 11.15 14.86 18.47
C GLY A 162 10.92 13.35 18.43
N ALA A 163 11.38 12.63 19.46
CA ALA A 163 11.06 11.22 19.63
C ALA A 163 9.56 11.05 19.83
N VAL A 164 8.96 10.10 19.12
CA VAL A 164 7.60 9.63 19.40
C VAL A 164 7.71 8.28 20.08
N VAL A 165 7.12 8.15 21.28
CA VAL A 165 6.94 6.86 21.95
C VAL A 165 5.57 6.35 21.53
N ILE A 166 5.53 5.25 20.78
CA ILE A 166 4.27 4.58 20.42
C ILE A 166 4.03 3.44 21.41
N PRO A 167 3.04 3.55 22.32
CA PRO A 167 2.68 2.46 23.22
C PRO A 167 2.06 1.31 22.41
N GLY A 168 2.64 0.11 22.47
CA GLY A 168 2.07 -1.10 21.84
C GLY A 168 2.65 -1.49 20.48
N GLY A 169 3.78 -0.92 20.05
CA GLY A 169 4.37 -1.20 18.72
C GLY A 169 3.85 -0.25 17.64
N LEU A 170 4.48 -0.23 16.48
CA LEU A 170 3.95 0.56 15.36
C LEU A 170 2.57 -0.02 15.01
N PRO A 171 1.51 0.82 14.86
CA PRO A 171 0.28 0.30 14.26
C PRO A 171 0.67 -0.36 12.94
N PRO A 172 0.10 -1.53 12.61
CA PRO A 172 0.34 -2.13 11.31
C PRO A 172 0.14 -1.05 10.27
N ALA A 173 1.02 -1.00 9.27
CA ALA A 173 0.69 -0.29 8.06
C ALA A 173 -0.64 -0.88 7.62
N THR A 174 -1.74 -0.16 7.86
CA THR A 174 -3.02 -0.47 7.25
C THR A 174 -2.76 -0.21 5.78
N SER A 175 -2.38 -1.30 5.12
CA SER A 175 -1.67 -1.41 3.86
C SER A 175 -2.62 -1.18 2.71
N LEU A 176 -3.29 -0.04 2.72
CA LEU A 176 -4.14 0.37 1.63
C LEU A 176 -3.60 1.71 1.15
N PRO A 177 -2.74 1.70 0.10
CA PRO A 177 -2.42 2.93 -0.62
C PRO A 177 -3.72 3.68 -0.85
N LYS A 178 -3.76 5.01 -0.67
CA LYS A 178 -4.94 5.80 -0.98
C LYS A 178 -5.12 5.82 -2.50
N GLU A 179 -5.65 4.74 -3.05
CA GLU A 179 -6.03 4.63 -4.44
C GLU A 179 -7.31 5.46 -4.65
N PRO A 180 -7.47 6.12 -5.80
CA PRO A 180 -8.55 7.07 -6.04
C PRO A 180 -9.96 6.47 -5.94
N ASP A 181 -10.09 5.14 -5.86
CA ASP A 181 -11.35 4.38 -5.81
C ASP A 181 -11.61 3.66 -4.47
N MET A 182 -10.82 3.91 -3.43
CA MET A 182 -11.02 3.29 -2.12
C MET A 182 -12.17 3.92 -1.32
N ILE A 183 -12.97 3.06 -0.68
CA ILE A 183 -14.08 3.45 0.20
C ILE A 183 -14.05 2.64 1.49
N VAL A 184 -14.40 3.28 2.61
CA VAL A 184 -14.60 2.60 3.89
C VAL A 184 -16.08 2.27 4.05
N PHE A 185 -16.40 0.99 4.22
CA PHE A 185 -17.73 0.55 4.61
C PHE A 185 -17.80 0.35 6.12
N ALA A 186 -18.87 0.86 6.73
CA ALA A 186 -19.09 0.75 8.15
C ALA A 186 -20.49 0.23 8.44
N ASN A 187 -20.54 -0.81 9.26
CA ASN A 187 -21.73 -1.27 9.91
C ASN A 187 -21.69 -0.87 11.39
N LEU A 188 -22.32 0.25 11.70
CA LEU A 188 -22.27 0.84 13.04
C LEU A 188 -23.04 0.03 14.09
N LYS A 189 -23.96 -0.84 13.67
CA LYS A 189 -24.75 -1.67 14.60
C LYS A 189 -23.92 -2.81 15.18
N THR A 190 -23.08 -3.43 14.35
CA THR A 190 -22.23 -4.56 14.74
C THR A 190 -20.77 -4.18 14.95
N ASP A 191 -20.43 -2.91 14.70
CA ASP A 191 -19.06 -2.38 14.75
C ASP A 191 -18.10 -3.17 13.84
N VAL A 192 -18.60 -3.51 12.65
CA VAL A 192 -17.84 -4.18 11.60
C VAL A 192 -17.51 -3.18 10.52
N TRP A 193 -16.25 -3.17 10.12
CA TRP A 193 -15.68 -2.19 9.21
C TRP A 193 -14.82 -2.89 8.17
N ALA A 194 -14.78 -2.34 6.96
CA ALA A 194 -13.87 -2.80 5.93
C ALA A 194 -13.45 -1.63 5.04
N VAL A 195 -12.22 -1.67 4.54
CA VAL A 195 -11.86 -0.88 3.38
C VAL A 195 -12.08 -1.74 2.15
N ALA A 196 -12.65 -1.14 1.13
CA ALA A 196 -12.94 -1.80 -0.13
C ALA A 196 -12.33 -1.02 -1.29
N GLN A 197 -11.79 -1.79 -2.23
CA GLN A 197 -11.33 -1.36 -3.54
C GLN A 197 -11.63 -2.50 -4.52
N LYS A 198 -11.80 -2.23 -5.82
CA LYS A 198 -11.99 -3.30 -6.82
C LYS A 198 -10.96 -4.44 -6.64
N GLY A 199 -11.43 -5.65 -6.30
CA GLY A 199 -10.59 -6.83 -6.04
C GLY A 199 -10.11 -7.00 -4.59
N HIS A 200 -10.45 -6.08 -3.69
CA HIS A 200 -10.00 -6.03 -2.30
C HIS A 200 -11.15 -5.67 -1.35
N PHE A 201 -11.28 -6.43 -0.27
CA PHE A 201 -12.19 -6.14 0.83
C PHE A 201 -11.54 -6.57 2.13
N ASP A 202 -10.87 -5.63 2.76
CA ASP A 202 -10.03 -5.90 3.91
C ASP A 202 -10.75 -5.47 5.19
N PRO A 203 -11.05 -6.41 6.11
CA PRO A 203 -11.71 -6.07 7.35
C PRO A 203 -10.80 -5.16 8.19
N ILE A 204 -11.40 -4.12 8.74
CA ILE A 204 -10.74 -3.23 9.70
C ILE A 204 -11.00 -3.79 11.09
N GLU A 205 -9.95 -3.82 11.92
CA GLU A 205 -10.05 -4.27 13.30
C GLU A 205 -11.09 -3.46 14.08
N LYS A 206 -11.85 -4.17 14.92
CA LYS A 206 -12.92 -3.58 15.74
C LYS A 206 -12.40 -2.38 16.55
N GLY A 207 -13.18 -1.30 16.58
CA GLY A 207 -12.81 -0.04 17.26
C GLY A 207 -11.75 0.80 16.55
N LYS A 208 -11.22 0.38 15.39
CA LYS A 208 -10.24 1.17 14.59
C LYS A 208 -10.82 1.87 13.37
N GLY A 209 -12.12 1.68 13.08
CA GLY A 209 -12.80 2.23 11.90
C GLY A 209 -12.74 3.76 11.82
N ASP A 210 -13.15 4.45 12.89
CA ASP A 210 -13.15 5.92 12.95
C ASP A 210 -11.75 6.51 12.84
N LEU A 211 -10.77 5.87 13.49
CA LEU A 211 -9.35 6.26 13.41
C LEU A 211 -8.84 6.17 11.98
N LEU A 212 -9.22 5.11 11.25
CA LEU A 212 -8.82 4.92 9.86
C LEU A 212 -9.46 5.96 8.93
N VAL A 213 -10.74 6.26 9.09
CA VAL A 213 -11.42 7.32 8.31
C VAL A 213 -10.78 8.68 8.56
N ALA A 214 -10.52 9.02 9.82
CA ALA A 214 -9.90 10.28 10.20
C ALA A 214 -8.45 10.41 9.68
N ALA A 215 -7.66 9.34 9.73
CA ALA A 215 -6.27 9.35 9.30
C ALA A 215 -6.11 9.29 7.78
N SER A 216 -6.97 8.55 7.08
CA SER A 216 -6.87 8.35 5.62
C SER A 216 -7.60 9.42 4.81
N GLY A 217 -8.64 10.05 5.38
CA GLY A 217 -9.56 10.91 4.65
C GLY A 217 -10.25 10.18 3.49
N LEU A 218 -10.46 8.87 3.60
CA LEU A 218 -11.24 8.07 2.66
C LEU A 218 -12.74 8.36 2.83
N PRO A 219 -13.54 8.27 1.75
CA PRO A 219 -14.98 8.35 1.86
C PRO A 219 -15.53 7.20 2.71
N LEU A 220 -16.48 7.53 3.59
CA LEU A 220 -17.15 6.59 4.49
C LEU A 220 -18.58 6.35 4.03
N GLN A 221 -18.94 5.08 3.81
CA GLN A 221 -20.30 4.65 3.52
C GLN A 221 -20.84 3.76 4.63
N ARG A 222 -21.94 4.19 5.24
CA ARG A 222 -22.65 3.44 6.29
C ARG A 222 -23.65 2.49 5.64
N VAL A 223 -23.63 1.24 6.06
CA VAL A 223 -24.46 0.17 5.47
C VAL A 223 -25.03 -0.74 6.55
N GLU A 224 -26.15 -1.39 6.23
CA GLU A 224 -26.79 -2.38 7.10
C GLU A 224 -26.10 -3.76 7.02
N ASP A 225 -26.33 -4.63 8.02
CA ASP A 225 -25.73 -5.98 8.12
C ASP A 225 -25.83 -6.79 6.83
N HIS A 226 -27.01 -6.85 6.22
CA HIS A 226 -27.23 -7.64 5.02
C HIS A 226 -26.52 -7.06 3.78
N ILE A 227 -26.32 -5.74 3.73
CA ILE A 227 -25.58 -5.07 2.66
C ILE A 227 -24.07 -5.27 2.85
N PHE A 228 -23.57 -5.13 4.08
CA PHE A 228 -22.15 -5.30 4.39
C PHE A 228 -21.62 -6.68 3.98
N ASN A 229 -22.39 -7.74 4.25
CA ASN A 229 -22.03 -9.09 3.85
C ASN A 229 -22.04 -9.28 2.32
N GLY A 230 -22.96 -8.63 1.60
CA GLY A 230 -22.99 -8.64 0.14
C GLY A 230 -21.81 -7.90 -0.50
N LEU A 231 -21.34 -6.81 0.11
CA LEU A 231 -20.21 -6.03 -0.40
C LEU A 231 -18.90 -6.82 -0.40
N ARG A 232 -18.67 -7.65 0.61
CA ARG A 232 -17.50 -8.54 0.65
C ARG A 232 -17.43 -9.42 -0.60
N GLU A 233 -18.56 -10.00 -1.01
CA GLU A 233 -18.64 -10.85 -2.19
C GLU A 233 -18.38 -10.06 -3.47
N VAL A 234 -18.98 -8.86 -3.59
CA VAL A 234 -18.81 -7.97 -4.75
C VAL A 234 -17.36 -7.50 -4.94
N PHE A 235 -16.64 -7.25 -3.85
CA PHE A 235 -15.29 -6.70 -3.89
C PHE A 235 -14.17 -7.75 -3.91
N LEU A 236 -14.32 -8.90 -3.25
CA LEU A 236 -13.32 -9.98 -3.25
C LEU A 236 -13.41 -10.88 -4.47
N HIS A 237 -14.62 -11.08 -5.00
CA HIS A 237 -14.80 -11.82 -6.23
C HIS A 237 -14.77 -10.81 -7.38
N GLN A 238 -13.58 -10.61 -7.95
CA GLN A 238 -13.53 -10.36 -9.39
C GLN A 238 -14.15 -11.60 -10.03
N HIS A 239 -15.46 -11.58 -10.22
CA HIS A 239 -16.06 -12.55 -11.10
C HIS A 239 -15.36 -12.35 -12.46
N PRO A 240 -14.74 -13.38 -13.06
CA PRO A 240 -14.66 -13.37 -14.53
C PRO A 240 -16.07 -13.03 -14.99
N ASN A 241 -16.21 -12.10 -15.93
CA ASN A 241 -17.47 -11.75 -16.59
C ASN A 241 -18.48 -12.89 -16.45
N GLN A 242 -19.55 -12.70 -15.68
CA GLN A 242 -20.51 -13.75 -15.37
C GLN A 242 -21.75 -13.58 -16.22
N VAL A 243 -22.25 -14.70 -16.72
CA VAL A 243 -23.49 -14.72 -17.51
C VAL A 243 -24.67 -14.87 -16.55
N TYR A 244 -25.62 -13.95 -16.62
CA TYR A 244 -26.89 -14.02 -15.91
C TYR A 244 -28.02 -14.17 -16.92
N ALA A 245 -28.94 -15.10 -16.66
CA ALA A 245 -30.10 -15.34 -17.51
C ALA A 245 -31.38 -15.17 -16.71
N ASN A 246 -32.22 -14.22 -17.11
CA ASN A 246 -33.52 -13.98 -16.50
C ASN A 246 -34.50 -15.07 -16.95
N VAL A 247 -34.95 -15.87 -15.98
CA VAL A 247 -35.85 -17.00 -16.24
C VAL A 247 -37.28 -16.57 -16.57
N ASP A 248 -37.67 -15.34 -16.23
CA ASP A 248 -39.03 -14.84 -16.45
C ASP A 248 -39.26 -14.33 -17.88
N ASN A 249 -38.22 -13.76 -18.49
CA ASN A 249 -38.34 -13.07 -19.78
C ASN A 249 -37.21 -13.39 -20.77
N ASN A 250 -36.34 -14.34 -20.43
CA ASN A 250 -35.22 -14.77 -21.26
C ASN A 250 -34.26 -13.63 -21.65
N ALA A 251 -34.11 -12.59 -20.82
CA ALA A 251 -33.08 -11.57 -20.99
C ALA A 251 -31.75 -12.05 -20.41
N TRP A 252 -30.65 -11.84 -21.12
CA TRP A 252 -29.33 -12.32 -20.73
C TRP A 252 -28.36 -11.16 -20.61
N VAL A 253 -27.49 -11.19 -19.59
CA VAL A 253 -26.44 -10.20 -19.44
C VAL A 253 -25.11 -10.80 -19.05
N VAL A 254 -24.03 -10.18 -19.51
CA VAL A 254 -22.70 -10.37 -18.92
C VAL A 254 -22.45 -9.24 -17.95
N VAL A 255 -22.04 -9.61 -16.73
CA VAL A 255 -21.69 -8.66 -15.69
C VAL A 255 -20.30 -8.96 -15.16
N GLY A 256 -19.45 -7.96 -15.18
CA GLY A 256 -18.08 -8.03 -14.66
C GLY A 256 -17.61 -6.66 -14.19
N PRO A 257 -16.37 -6.55 -13.70
CA PRO A 257 -15.88 -5.30 -13.12
C PRO A 257 -15.81 -4.13 -14.13
N GLY A 258 -16.83 -3.27 -14.12
CA GLY A 258 -17.00 -2.15 -15.06
C GLY A 258 -17.66 -2.56 -16.39
N VAL A 259 -18.25 -3.75 -16.46
CA VAL A 259 -18.91 -4.29 -17.65
C VAL A 259 -20.33 -4.68 -17.30
N TYR A 260 -21.28 -4.06 -17.97
CA TYR A 260 -22.65 -4.53 -18.09
C TYR A 260 -22.98 -4.59 -19.57
N PHE A 261 -23.29 -5.78 -20.07
CA PHE A 261 -23.60 -5.98 -21.47
C PHE A 261 -24.83 -6.86 -21.60
N GLU A 262 -25.86 -6.34 -22.27
CA GLU A 262 -27.03 -7.16 -22.63
C GLU A 262 -26.67 -8.07 -23.79
N ILE A 263 -26.75 -9.38 -23.56
CA ILE A 263 -26.46 -10.39 -24.57
C ILE A 263 -27.64 -10.41 -25.55
N PRO A 264 -27.37 -10.30 -26.87
CA PRO A 264 -28.41 -10.42 -27.88
C PRO A 264 -29.20 -11.72 -27.78
N GLU A 265 -30.49 -11.68 -28.14
CA GLU A 265 -31.34 -12.86 -28.14
C GLU A 265 -30.75 -13.96 -29.03
N GLY A 266 -30.71 -15.19 -28.51
CA GLY A 266 -30.13 -16.35 -29.20
C GLY A 266 -28.62 -16.53 -29.01
N GLU A 267 -27.89 -15.55 -28.45
CA GLU A 267 -26.43 -15.66 -28.26
C GLU A 267 -26.01 -16.23 -26.89
N GLY A 268 -26.95 -16.46 -25.96
CA GLY A 268 -26.67 -16.86 -24.57
C GLY A 268 -25.67 -18.04 -24.44
N GLY A 269 -25.81 -19.07 -25.28
CA GLY A 269 -24.90 -20.24 -25.25
C GLY A 269 -23.45 -19.92 -25.66
N THR A 270 -23.25 -18.96 -26.56
CA THR A 270 -21.91 -18.48 -26.94
C THR A 270 -21.23 -17.82 -25.75
N TYR A 271 -21.98 -17.01 -25.00
CA TYR A 271 -21.46 -16.33 -23.82
C TYR A 271 -21.23 -17.31 -22.67
N GLU A 272 -22.05 -18.34 -22.47
CA GLU A 272 -21.75 -19.41 -21.49
C GLU A 272 -20.44 -20.13 -21.80
N ALA A 273 -20.12 -20.34 -23.09
CA ALA A 273 -18.86 -20.97 -23.49
C ALA A 273 -17.64 -20.08 -23.22
N LEU A 274 -17.78 -18.76 -23.32
CA LEU A 274 -16.70 -17.80 -23.11
C LEU A 274 -16.47 -17.44 -21.63
N TYR A 275 -17.55 -17.45 -20.85
CA TYR A 275 -17.60 -16.81 -19.53
C TYR A 275 -18.05 -17.76 -18.41
N GLY A 276 -18.32 -19.02 -18.75
CA GLY A 276 -18.78 -20.04 -17.83
C GLY A 276 -20.30 -20.12 -17.75
N SER A 277 -20.79 -21.14 -17.05
CA SER A 277 -22.22 -21.44 -16.93
C SER A 277 -23.02 -20.24 -16.42
N ARG A 278 -24.23 -20.07 -16.97
CA ARG A 278 -25.12 -18.99 -16.56
C ARG A 278 -25.60 -19.15 -15.13
N HIS A 279 -25.85 -18.01 -14.50
CA HIS A 279 -26.56 -17.87 -13.25
C HIS A 279 -28.03 -17.53 -13.54
N PRO A 280 -28.98 -18.44 -13.25
CA PRO A 280 -30.39 -18.13 -13.41
C PRO A 280 -30.82 -17.09 -12.37
N VAL A 281 -31.51 -16.05 -12.83
CA VAL A 281 -32.07 -14.98 -11.99
C VAL A 281 -33.50 -14.68 -12.40
N ASN A 282 -34.30 -14.06 -11.52
CA ASN A 282 -35.61 -13.51 -11.87
C ASN A 282 -35.53 -12.01 -12.20
N SER A 283 -36.65 -11.41 -12.57
CA SER A 283 -36.72 -10.01 -13.00
C SER A 283 -36.34 -9.01 -11.91
N ALA A 284 -36.68 -9.28 -10.65
CA ALA A 284 -36.31 -8.42 -9.53
C ALA A 284 -34.80 -8.45 -9.27
N GLN A 285 -34.19 -9.63 -9.38
CA GLN A 285 -32.74 -9.82 -9.27
C GLN A 285 -32.01 -9.13 -10.43
N LEU A 286 -32.46 -9.31 -11.68
CA LEU A 286 -31.85 -8.64 -12.83
C LEU A 286 -31.93 -7.11 -12.73
N ALA A 287 -33.06 -6.57 -12.24
CA ALA A 287 -33.20 -5.12 -12.00
C ALA A 287 -32.24 -4.61 -10.90
N THR A 288 -31.92 -5.44 -9.91
CA THR A 288 -30.92 -5.12 -8.88
C THR A 288 -29.52 -5.10 -9.49
N ILE A 289 -29.20 -6.09 -10.32
CA ILE A 289 -27.93 -6.18 -11.04
C ILE A 289 -27.71 -4.96 -11.95
N ARG A 290 -28.72 -4.50 -12.69
CA ARG A 290 -28.70 -3.27 -13.51
C ARG A 290 -28.30 -2.05 -12.68
N ARG A 291 -29.02 -1.82 -11.58
CA ARG A 291 -28.81 -0.67 -10.70
C ARG A 291 -27.40 -0.64 -10.10
N LEU A 292 -26.87 -1.79 -9.69
CA LEU A 292 -25.52 -1.88 -9.13
C LEU A 292 -24.43 -1.57 -10.17
N ASN A 293 -24.73 -1.71 -11.46
CA ASN A 293 -23.82 -1.40 -12.56
C ASN A 293 -24.10 -0.05 -13.25
N GLY A 294 -25.01 0.78 -12.69
CA GLY A 294 -25.32 2.10 -13.22
C GLY A 294 -26.16 2.09 -14.51
N VAL A 295 -26.92 1.02 -14.74
CA VAL A 295 -27.84 0.83 -15.88
C VAL A 295 -29.30 0.83 -15.41
#